data_AF-A0A3C1X0W8-F1
#
_entry.id   AF-A0A3C1X0W8-F1
#
_cell.length_a   1.000
_cell.length_b   1.000
_cell.length_c   1.000
_cell.angle_alpha   90.00
_cell.angle_beta   90.00
_cell.angle_gamma   90.00
#
_symmetry.space_group_name_H-M   'P 1'
#
loop_
_entity.id
_entity.type
_entity.pdbx_description
1 polymer ?
#
loop_
_entity_poly.entity_id
_entity_poly.type
_entity_poly.pdbx_seq_one_letter_code
_entity_poly.pdbx_strand_id
1 'polypeptide(L)'
;MAYNPSMFSGDRSVRRLQVEVGHSPTARVQDLTVSVNVILRHLHAPERARQSLEQARCLLQILRVAVELKVRAARHLQNADQYLSRGESGAARWELDALRHVLARQA
;
A
#
# COMPACT_ATOMS: atom_id res chain seq x y z
N MET A 1 22.88 28.57 -47.52
CA MET A 1 23.68 29.26 -46.49
C MET A 1 23.66 28.42 -45.23
N ALA A 2 24.80 27.87 -44.84
CA ALA A 2 24.94 26.96 -43.71
C ALA A 2 25.29 27.73 -42.42
N TYR A 3 24.59 27.44 -41.33
CA TYR A 3 24.78 28.07 -40.03
C TYR A 3 26.04 27.51 -39.35
N ASN A 4 27.00 28.39 -39.08
CA ASN A 4 28.28 28.08 -38.44
C ASN A 4 28.21 28.48 -36.94
N PRO A 5 28.31 27.54 -35.98
CA PRO A 5 28.11 27.84 -34.55
C PRO A 5 29.36 28.39 -33.85
N SER A 6 30.40 28.84 -34.57
CA SER A 6 31.66 29.30 -34.00
C SER A 6 31.64 30.74 -33.44
N MET A 7 30.57 31.14 -32.75
CA MET A 7 30.44 32.51 -32.19
C MET A 7 30.07 32.57 -30.71
N PHE A 8 30.44 31.55 -29.93
CA PHE A 8 30.48 31.66 -28.46
C PHE A 8 31.84 31.20 -27.93
N SER A 9 32.86 32.01 -28.20
CA SER A 9 34.09 32.04 -27.42
C SER A 9 33.95 33.16 -26.39
N GLY A 10 33.74 32.78 -25.13
CA GLY A 10 33.62 33.67 -23.99
C GLY A 10 34.27 32.99 -22.79
N ASP A 11 35.58 33.14 -22.73
CA ASP A 11 36.50 32.63 -21.73
C ASP A 11 36.06 32.99 -20.29
N ARG A 12 35.55 32.00 -19.55
CA ARG A 12 35.42 32.01 -18.08
C ARG A 12 35.64 30.60 -17.54
N SER A 13 36.90 30.21 -17.44
CA SER A 13 37.47 29.50 -16.28
C SER A 13 36.55 28.51 -15.53
N VAL A 14 35.97 27.52 -16.22
CA VAL A 14 35.43 26.34 -15.53
C VAL A 14 36.62 25.46 -15.18
N ARG A 15 37.06 25.60 -13.92
CA ARG A 15 38.04 24.71 -13.28
C ARG A 15 37.68 23.27 -13.66
N ARG A 16 38.53 22.63 -14.47
CA ARG A 16 38.54 21.18 -14.59
C ARG A 16 38.93 20.64 -13.22
N LEU A 17 37.91 20.25 -12.44
CA LEU A 17 38.11 19.34 -11.32
C LEU A 17 38.48 18.00 -11.93
N GLN A 18 39.77 17.85 -12.18
CA GLN A 18 40.41 16.57 -12.45
C GLN A 18 40.36 15.80 -11.13
N VAL A 19 39.23 15.12 -10.90
CA VAL A 19 39.07 14.17 -9.80
C VAL A 19 39.74 12.89 -10.26
N GLU A 20 41.04 12.78 -9.97
CA GLU A 20 41.72 11.50 -9.96
C GLU A 20 41.15 10.65 -8.81
N VAL A 21 40.11 9.88 -9.09
CA VAL A 21 39.76 8.71 -8.28
C VAL A 21 39.34 7.62 -9.26
N GLY A 22 40.18 6.59 -9.41
CA GLY A 22 39.99 5.47 -10.32
C GLY A 22 38.77 4.60 -10.01
N HIS A 23 37.58 5.06 -10.39
CA HIS A 23 36.35 4.27 -10.45
C HIS A 23 35.55 4.70 -11.69
N SER A 24 35.22 3.73 -12.55
CA SER A 24 34.66 3.95 -13.89
C SER A 24 33.42 4.87 -13.88
N PRO A 25 33.43 6.04 -14.55
CA PRO A 25 32.29 6.95 -14.59
C PRO A 25 31.06 6.37 -15.30
N THR A 26 31.20 5.29 -16.07
CA THR A 26 30.09 4.61 -16.75
C THR A 26 29.18 3.83 -15.79
N ALA A 27 29.70 3.29 -14.69
CA ALA A 27 28.91 2.54 -13.72
C ALA A 27 27.91 3.43 -12.98
N ARG A 28 28.36 4.63 -12.54
CA ARG A 28 27.48 5.62 -11.91
C ARG A 28 26.40 6.15 -12.85
N VAL A 29 26.71 6.29 -14.14
CA VAL A 29 25.72 6.69 -15.16
C VAL A 29 24.73 5.57 -15.43
N GLN A 30 25.15 4.31 -15.44
CA GLN A 30 24.24 3.15 -15.55
C GLN A 30 23.31 3.05 -14.33
N ASP A 31 23.83 3.19 -13.12
CA ASP A 31 23.03 3.15 -11.89
C ASP A 31 21.99 4.29 -11.84
N LEU A 32 22.37 5.49 -12.28
CA LEU A 32 21.45 6.62 -12.46
C LEU A 32 20.41 6.33 -13.54
N THR A 33 20.80 5.73 -14.66
CA THR A 33 19.88 5.40 -15.76
C THR A 33 18.87 4.34 -15.33
N VAL A 34 19.28 3.34 -14.56
CA VAL A 34 18.39 2.33 -13.96
C VAL A 34 17.43 2.98 -12.98
N SER A 35 17.93 3.83 -12.08
CA SER A 35 17.12 4.54 -11.08
C SER A 35 16.07 5.46 -11.75
N VAL A 36 16.48 6.20 -12.78
CA VAL A 36 15.59 7.05 -13.58
C VAL A 36 14.56 6.21 -14.34
N ASN A 37 14.94 5.07 -14.92
CA ASN A 37 13.98 4.16 -15.58
C ASN A 37 12.97 3.54 -14.61
N VAL A 38 13.37 3.23 -13.37
CA VAL A 38 12.44 2.74 -12.33
C VAL A 38 11.44 3.83 -11.95
N ILE A 39 11.92 5.06 -11.75
CA ILE A 39 11.06 6.22 -11.47
C ILE A 39 10.12 6.48 -12.64
N LEU A 40 10.62 6.46 -13.88
CA LEU A 40 9.81 6.63 -15.08
C LEU A 40 8.79 5.51 -15.26
N ARG A 41 9.11 4.25 -14.91
CA ARG A 41 8.14 3.14 -14.91
C ARG A 41 7.05 3.33 -13.87
N HIS A 42 7.37 3.89 -12.70
CA HIS A 42 6.37 4.24 -11.67
C HIS A 42 5.52 5.45 -12.10
N LEU A 43 6.11 6.42 -12.79
CA LEU A 43 5.41 7.57 -13.37
C LEU A 43 4.55 7.20 -14.60
N HIS A 44 4.91 6.16 -15.34
CA HIS A 44 4.19 5.69 -16.53
C HIS A 44 3.16 4.59 -16.26
N ALA A 45 3.16 3.97 -15.07
CA ALA A 45 2.10 3.04 -14.66
C ALA A 45 1.34 3.49 -13.38
N PRO A 46 0.97 4.78 -13.23
CA PRO A 46 0.26 5.28 -12.06
C PRO A 46 -1.11 4.60 -11.93
N GLU A 47 -1.73 4.23 -13.04
CA GLU A 47 -3.00 3.50 -13.07
C GLU A 47 -2.88 2.09 -12.47
N ARG A 48 -1.78 1.38 -12.70
CA ARG A 48 -1.57 0.05 -12.08
C ARG A 48 -1.33 0.16 -10.58
N ALA A 49 -0.56 1.16 -10.16
CA ALA A 49 -0.35 1.45 -8.75
C ALA A 49 -1.67 1.87 -8.06
N ARG A 50 -2.48 2.68 -8.74
CA ARG A 50 -3.82 3.09 -8.30
C ARG A 50 -4.77 1.91 -8.17
N GLN A 51 -4.86 1.04 -9.18
CA GLN A 51 -5.66 -0.18 -9.14
C GLN A 51 -5.22 -1.11 -8.00
N SER A 52 -3.92 -1.28 -7.78
CA SER A 52 -3.39 -2.08 -6.68
C SER A 52 -3.77 -1.50 -5.30
N LEU A 53 -3.70 -0.17 -5.15
CA LEU A 53 -4.15 0.52 -3.93
C LEU A 53 -5.67 0.42 -3.71
N GLU A 54 -6.47 0.53 -4.77
CA GLU A 54 -7.92 0.35 -4.71
C GLU A 54 -8.30 -1.10 -4.33
N GLN A 55 -7.62 -2.09 -4.89
CA GLN A 55 -7.75 -3.49 -4.49
C GLN A 55 -7.35 -3.72 -3.03
N ALA A 56 -6.22 -3.17 -2.59
CA ALA A 56 -5.77 -3.25 -1.20
C ALA A 56 -6.79 -2.60 -0.24
N ARG A 57 -7.36 -1.44 -0.61
CA ARG A 57 -8.44 -0.79 0.16
C ARG A 57 -9.70 -1.65 0.24
N CYS A 58 -10.10 -2.28 -0.87
CA CYS A 58 -11.24 -3.19 -0.91
C CYS A 58 -11.01 -4.39 0.02
N LEU A 59 -9.84 -5.02 -0.06
CA LEU A 59 -9.46 -6.14 0.82
C LEU A 59 -9.42 -5.74 2.30
N LEU A 60 -8.88 -4.56 2.62
CA LEU A 60 -8.87 -4.03 3.98
C LEU A 60 -10.29 -3.79 4.51
N GLN A 61 -11.20 -3.29 3.67
CA GLN A 61 -12.60 -3.08 4.05
C GLN A 61 -13.31 -4.41 4.32
N ILE A 62 -13.08 -5.44 3.48
CA ILE A 62 -13.60 -6.79 3.69
C ILE A 62 -13.08 -7.37 5.01
N LEU A 63 -11.78 -7.26 5.27
CA LEU A 63 -11.16 -7.72 6.51
C LEU A 63 -11.74 -7.00 7.74
N ARG A 64 -11.94 -5.68 7.65
CA ARG A 64 -12.54 -4.89 8.74
C ARG A 64 -13.94 -5.40 9.07
N VAL A 65 -14.78 -5.61 8.06
CA VAL A 65 -16.14 -6.14 8.24
C VAL A 65 -16.09 -7.54 8.88
N ALA A 66 -15.19 -8.41 8.40
CA ALA A 66 -15.02 -9.75 8.98
C ALA A 66 -14.57 -9.71 10.46
N VAL A 67 -13.67 -8.79 10.83
CA VAL A 67 -13.25 -8.60 12.23
C VAL A 67 -14.40 -8.08 13.09
N GLU A 68 -15.13 -7.06 12.63
CA GLU A 68 -16.28 -6.51 13.36
C GLU A 68 -17.35 -7.59 13.63
N LEU A 69 -17.58 -8.49 12.67
CA LEU A 69 -18.52 -9.61 12.81
C LEU A 69 -18.04 -10.65 13.82
N LYS A 70 -16.75 -11.02 13.78
CA LYS A 70 -16.16 -11.92 14.80
C LYS A 70 -16.29 -11.35 16.20
N VAL A 71 -16.04 -10.04 16.37
CA VAL A 71 -16.18 -9.36 17.67
C VAL A 71 -17.64 -9.39 18.14
N ARG A 72 -18.61 -9.15 17.27
CA ARG A 72 -20.04 -9.25 17.61
C ARG A 72 -20.43 -10.67 17.99
N ALA A 73 -20.01 -11.67 17.21
CA ALA A 73 -20.27 -13.08 17.49
C ALA A 73 -19.70 -13.50 18.84
N ALA A 74 -18.46 -13.11 19.15
CA ALA A 74 -17.83 -13.37 20.44
C ALA A 74 -18.61 -12.75 21.61
N ARG A 75 -19.14 -11.53 21.44
CA ARG A 75 -19.97 -10.87 22.46
C ARG A 75 -21.27 -11.62 22.74
N HIS A 76 -21.99 -12.05 21.69
CA HIS A 76 -23.21 -12.83 21.87
C HIS A 76 -22.94 -14.16 22.60
N LEU A 77 -21.83 -14.83 22.30
CA LEU A 77 -21.41 -16.03 23.03
C LEU A 77 -21.11 -15.75 24.50
N GLN A 78 -20.36 -14.68 24.79
CA GLN A 78 -20.02 -14.30 26.16
C GLN A 78 -21.26 -13.92 26.97
N ASN A 79 -22.20 -13.19 26.37
CA ASN A 79 -23.47 -12.84 27.01
C ASN A 79 -24.32 -14.08 27.27
N ALA A 80 -24.42 -14.99 26.29
CA ALA A 80 -25.16 -16.24 26.47
C ALA A 80 -24.59 -17.07 27.63
N ASP A 81 -23.28 -17.21 27.73
CA ASP A 81 -22.60 -17.89 28.83
C ASP A 81 -22.88 -17.23 30.18
N GLN A 82 -22.82 -15.88 30.23
CA GLN A 82 -23.15 -15.12 31.42
C GLN A 82 -24.62 -15.32 31.86
N TYR A 83 -25.57 -15.30 30.93
CA TYR A 83 -26.98 -15.54 31.23
C TYR A 83 -27.22 -16.98 31.70
N LEU A 84 -26.57 -17.98 31.10
CA LEU A 84 -26.64 -19.36 31.56
C LEU A 84 -26.10 -19.51 32.99
N SER A 85 -24.99 -18.84 33.32
CA SER A 85 -24.43 -18.86 34.68
C SER A 85 -25.38 -18.29 35.74
N ARG A 86 -26.32 -17.42 35.33
CA ARG A 86 -27.36 -16.82 36.17
C ARG A 86 -28.68 -17.59 36.16
N GLY A 87 -28.79 -18.67 35.37
CA GLY A 87 -30.04 -19.41 35.20
C GLY A 87 -31.07 -18.70 34.29
N GLU A 88 -30.66 -17.66 33.57
CA GLU A 88 -31.53 -16.87 32.68
C GLU A 88 -31.64 -17.50 31.28
N SER A 89 -32.23 -18.70 31.19
CA SER A 89 -32.26 -19.47 29.94
C SER A 89 -32.95 -18.77 28.77
N GLY A 90 -33.94 -17.91 29.05
CA GLY A 90 -34.62 -17.12 28.01
C GLY A 90 -33.71 -16.07 27.37
N ALA A 91 -32.94 -15.34 28.18
CA ALA A 91 -31.97 -14.36 27.71
C ALA A 91 -30.80 -15.03 26.97
N ALA A 92 -30.30 -16.15 27.49
CA ALA A 92 -29.27 -16.94 26.81
C ALA A 92 -29.74 -17.43 25.43
N ARG A 93 -30.99 -17.88 25.31
CA ARG A 93 -31.55 -18.33 24.04
C ARG A 93 -31.66 -17.19 23.03
N TRP A 94 -32.08 -16.01 23.46
CA TRP A 94 -32.13 -14.82 22.61
C TRP A 94 -30.74 -14.45 22.06
N GLU A 95 -29.70 -14.51 22.89
CA GLU A 95 -28.32 -14.25 22.48
C GLU A 95 -27.81 -15.27 21.45
N LEU A 96 -28.16 -16.56 21.62
CA LEU A 96 -27.80 -17.62 20.66
C LEU A 96 -28.55 -17.46 19.32
N ASP A 97 -29.81 -17.04 19.33
CA ASP A 97 -30.56 -16.76 18.11
C ASP A 97 -30.01 -15.51 17.39
N ALA A 98 -29.63 -14.47 18.14
CA ALA A 98 -28.93 -13.31 17.60
C ALA A 98 -27.58 -13.68 16.95
N LEU A 99 -26.80 -14.56 17.60
CA LEU A 99 -25.56 -15.10 17.05
C LEU A 99 -25.80 -15.83 15.73
N ARG A 100 -26.83 -16.69 15.64
CA ARG A 100 -27.20 -17.38 14.40
C ARG A 100 -27.50 -16.40 13.27
N HIS A 101 -28.21 -15.30 13.56
CA HIS A 101 -28.46 -14.26 12.57
C HIS A 101 -27.20 -13.53 12.12
N VAL A 102 -26.25 -13.26 13.03
CA VAL A 102 -24.96 -12.63 12.69
C VAL A 102 -24.14 -13.56 11.78
N LEU A 103 -24.09 -14.85 12.09
CA LEU A 103 -23.36 -15.84 11.30
C LEU A 103 -24.04 -16.16 9.96
N ALA A 104 -25.38 -16.15 9.88
CA ALA A 104 -26.10 -16.38 8.63
C ALA A 104 -25.85 -15.29 7.57
N ARG A 105 -25.46 -14.07 7.98
CA ARG A 105 -25.03 -13.01 7.06
C ARG A 105 -23.62 -13.20 6.51
N GLN A 106 -22.95 -14.32 6.83
CA GLN A 106 -21.61 -14.67 6.36
C GLN A 106 -21.59 -15.81 5.34
N ALA A 107 -22.69 -16.54 5.18
CA ALA A 107 -22.85 -17.62 4.20
C ALA A 107 -23.43 -17.07 2.89
#